data_AF-A0A1H5U983-F1
#
_entry.id   AF-A0A1H5U983-F1
#
_cell.length_a   1.000
_cell.length_b   1.000
_cell.length_c   1.000
_cell.angle_alpha   90.00
_cell.angle_beta   90.00
_cell.angle_gamma   90.00
#
_symmetry.space_group_name_H-M   'P 1'
#
loop_
_entity.id
_entity.type
_entity.pdbx_description
1 polymer ?
#
loop_
_entity_poly.entity_id
_entity_poly.type
_entity_poly.pdbx_seq_one_letter_code
_entity_poly.pdbx_strand_id
1 'polypeptide(L)' 'MSELEKTEMAFKLYRLSIKLQDRIPKVLVEFSKKICNDYIKIAKENEIKGDMKNIFK' A
#
# COMPACT_ATOMS: atom_id res chain seq x y z
N MET A 1 -9.30 -13.07 1.77
CA MET A 1 -8.13 -12.24 1.41
C MET A 1 -7.24 -12.12 2.62
N SER A 2 -6.00 -12.60 2.52
CA SER A 2 -5.00 -12.55 3.59
C SER A 2 -4.53 -11.11 3.84
N GLU A 3 -3.97 -10.84 5.02
CA GLU A 3 -3.38 -9.53 5.33
C GLU A 3 -2.23 -9.17 4.37
N LEU A 4 -1.51 -10.18 3.85
CA LEU A 4 -0.47 -10.00 2.84
C LEU A 4 -1.07 -9.50 1.51
N GLU A 5 -2.14 -10.14 1.02
CA GLU A 5 -2.86 -9.74 -0.19
C GLU A 5 -3.44 -8.32 -0.07
N LYS A 6 -4.00 -7.96 1.11
CA LYS A 6 -4.49 -6.60 1.37
C LYS A 6 -3.36 -5.57 1.33
N THR A 7 -2.21 -5.90 1.92
CA THR A 7 -1.02 -5.03 1.92
C THR A 7 -0.47 -4.84 0.52
N GLU A 8 -0.41 -5.91 -0.29
CA GLU A 8 0.03 -5.84 -1.67
C GLU A 8 -0.90 -4.97 -2.53
N MET A 9 -2.21 -5.12 -2.35
CA MET A 9 -3.20 -4.31 -3.06
C MET A 9 -3.12 -2.82 -2.67
N ALA A 10 -2.94 -2.52 -1.38
CA ALA A 10 -2.74 -1.16 -0.90
C ALA A 10 -1.48 -0.52 -1.49
N PHE A 11 -0.40 -1.28 -1.61
CA PHE A 11 0.83 -0.83 -2.26
C PHE A 11 0.62 -0.57 -3.77
N LYS A 12 -0.04 -1.48 -4.48
CA LYS A 12 -0.37 -1.32 -5.91
C LYS A 12 -1.24 -0.08 -6.15
N LEU A 13 -2.22 0.17 -5.28
CA LEU A 13 -3.07 1.36 -5.32
C LEU A 13 -2.23 2.64 -5.17
N TYR A 14 -1.36 2.69 -4.15
CA TYR A 14 -0.48 3.83 -3.95
C TYR A 14 0.44 4.05 -5.15
N ARG A 15 1.06 3.00 -5.67
CA ARG A 15 1.93 3.08 -6.86
C ARG A 15 1.18 3.59 -8.09
N LEU A 16 -0.06 3.14 -8.31
CA LEU A 16 -0.91 3.65 -9.38
C LEU A 16 -1.25 5.13 -9.19
N SER A 17 -1.55 5.54 -7.95
CA SER A 17 -1.85 6.94 -7.64
C SER A 17 -0.67 7.86 -7.94
N ILE A 18 0.57 7.43 -7.66
CA ILE A 18 1.78 8.19 -8.03
C ILE A 18 1.92 8.28 -9.55
N LYS A 19 1.74 7.17 -10.27
CA LYS A 19 1.85 7.15 -11.75
C LYS A 19 0.85 8.08 -12.42
N LEU A 20 -0.31 8.31 -11.78
CA LEU A 20 -1.37 9.15 -12.29
C LEU A 20 -1.48 10.49 -11.57
N GLN A 21 -0.48 10.89 -10.77
CA GLN A 21 -0.56 12.07 -9.89
C GLN A 21 -0.86 13.38 -10.64
N ASP A 22 -0.46 13.48 -11.91
CA ASP A 22 -0.71 14.65 -12.76
C ASP A 22 -2.13 14.66 -13.36
N ARG A 23 -2.84 13.53 -13.25
CA ARG A 23 -4.18 13.29 -13.81
C ARG A 23 -5.24 13.11 -12.73
N ILE A 24 -4.87 13.05 -11.46
CA ILE A 24 -5.78 12.87 -10.33
C ILE A 24 -5.57 13.96 -9.28
N PRO A 25 -6.60 14.29 -8.48
CA PRO A 25 -6.43 15.20 -7.36
C PRO A 25 -5.35 14.73 -6.38
N LYS A 26 -4.51 15.66 -5.90
CA LYS A 26 -3.46 15.38 -4.91
C LYS A 26 -3.98 14.64 -3.67
N VAL A 27 -5.20 14.97 -3.23
CA VAL A 27 -5.86 14.31 -2.09
C VAL A 27 -6.03 12.79 -2.30
N LEU A 28 -6.18 12.31 -3.53
CA LEU A 28 -6.27 10.87 -3.83
C LEU A 28 -4.92 10.17 -3.69
N VAL A 29 -3.82 10.85 -4.03
CA VAL A 29 -2.46 10.34 -3.81
C VAL A 29 -2.17 10.25 -2.31
N GLU A 30 -2.52 11.29 -1.55
CA GLU A 30 -2.37 11.32 -0.09
C GLU A 30 -3.22 10.25 0.60
N PHE A 31 -4.47 10.08 0.16
CA PHE A 31 -5.36 9.03 0.65
C PHE A 31 -4.81 7.63 0.37
N SER A 32 -4.32 7.39 -0.85
CA SER A 32 -3.72 6.10 -1.22
C SER A 32 -2.45 5.81 -0.41
N LYS A 33 -1.63 6.84 -0.14
CA LYS A 33 -0.45 6.73 0.74
C LYS A 33 -0.83 6.35 2.16
N LYS A 34 -1.88 6.99 2.71
CA LYS A 34 -2.38 6.69 4.06
C LYS A 34 -2.83 5.23 4.17
N ILE A 35 -3.65 4.77 3.22
CA ILE A 35 -4.10 3.36 3.17
C ILE A 35 -2.91 2.40 3.14
N CYS A 36 -1.92 2.66 2.27
CA CYS A 36 -0.71 1.85 2.19
C CYS A 36 0.01 1.77 3.54
N ASN A 37 0.23 2.91 4.21
CA ASN A 37 0.89 2.96 5.51
C ASN A 37 0.11 2.20 6.60
N ASP A 38 -1.22 2.31 6.62
CA ASP A 38 -2.06 1.64 7.61
C ASP A 38 -1.95 0.11 7.48
N TYR A 39 -2.01 -0.42 6.25
CA TYR A 39 -1.83 -1.86 6.02
C TYR A 39 -0.41 -2.35 6.33
N ILE A 40 0.61 -1.56 6.05
CA ILE A 40 1.99 -1.88 6.46
C ILE A 40 2.09 -1.97 7.98
N LYS A 41 1.44 -1.06 8.71
CA LYS A 41 1.42 -1.08 10.17
C LYS A 41 0.74 -2.34 10.70
N ILE A 42 -0.44 -2.67 10.18
CA ILE A 42 -1.19 -3.88 10.54
C ILE A 42 -0.35 -5.13 10.27
N ALA A 43 0.31 -5.21 9.11
CA ALA A 43 1.11 -6.38 8.75
C ALA A 43 2.38 -6.52 9.63
N LYS A 44 2.96 -5.40 10.11
CA LYS A 44 4.04 -5.41 11.10
C LYS A 44 3.56 -5.87 12.48
N GLU A 45 2.41 -5.40 12.93
CA GLU A 45 1.80 -5.77 14.22
C GLU A 45 1.45 -7.26 14.27
N ASN A 46 1.06 -7.86 13.15
CA ASN A 46 0.76 -9.29 13.04
C ASN A 46 1.99 -10.18 12.78
N GLU A 47 3.21 -9.66 12.94
CA GLU A 47 4.48 -10.36 12.67
C GLU A 47 4.52 -11.08 11.31
N ILE A 48 3.91 -10.51 10.27
CA ILE A 48 3.92 -11.07 8.92
C ILE A 48 5.32 -10.84 8.32
N LYS A 49 6.28 -11.70 8.72
CA LYS A 49 7.69 -11.67 8.31
C LYS A 49 7.90 -12.25 6.90
N GLY A 50 6.92 -13.01 6.40
CA GLY A 50 6.96 -13.60 5.06
C GLY A 50 6.62 -12.57 3.99
N ASP A 51 7.51 -12.39 3.02
CA ASP A 51 7.27 -11.73 1.73
C ASP A 51 7.04 -10.21 1.64
N MET A 52 7.08 -9.43 2.72
CA MET A 52 7.09 -7.96 2.59
C MET A 52 8.21 -7.44 1.65
N LYS A 53 9.37 -8.12 1.63
CA LYS A 53 10.48 -7.79 0.72
C LYS A 53 10.11 -7.88 -0.77
N ASN A 54 9.16 -8.73 -1.14
CA ASN A 54 8.68 -8.88 -2.51
C ASN A 54 7.58 -7.85 -2.85
N ILE A 55 6.81 -7.40 -1.85
CA ILE A 55 5.77 -6.38 -2.05
C ILE A 55 6.37 -5.00 -2.36
N PHE A 56 7.49 -4.65 -1.73
CA PHE A 56 8.14 -3.35 -1.92
C PHE A 56 9.18 -3.30 -3.05
N LYS A 57 9.39 -4.40 -3.77
CA LYS A 57 10.32 -4.49 -4.90
C LYS A 57 9.66 -4.03 -6.21
#